data_AF-A0AAJ8L8X5-F1
#
_entry.id   AF-A0AAJ8L8X5-F1
#
_cell.length_a   1.000
_cell.length_b   1.000
_cell.length_c   1.000
_cell.angle_alpha   90.00
_cell.angle_beta   90.00
_cell.angle_gamma   90.00
#
_symmetry.space_group_name_H-M   'P 1'
#
loop_
_entity.id
_entity.type
_entity.pdbx_description
1 polymer ?
#
loop_
_entity_poly.entity_id
_entity_poly.type
_entity_poly.pdbx_seq_one_letter_code
_entity_poly.pdbx_strand_id
1 'polypeptide(L)'
;MTSPHQDRILCFEIVAKKKANWVLKFVKSAVGETDCPDTIPEFIAQRRRWLNGSFFAAVYSLIHVAQIWRSDHSFLRKSALMLEFAYNALNLLFSWFSLANFYIFFVILTRALEGEAFNIPRIDILNSIAQVMACFIFGMGNRPQGSPLKYKATIYFFAVLTTYMLVAAVLCTVQAIKNFDSPIFSRMIVSLISTYGIFIASSVLALDPWHLVTCFIQYILFSPTYVNVLNAYAYSNLHDLSWGTKGSDTVQESDLGAVQGVGKHVEVELVSAQQDIDIAYQDALDNIRLKGARVDEDKKKDNSEQAQKDIYANFRTNLLLCWSLSNALLASVILSGSTTGTFDAAGNSRTGIYMLIILVFVAGMALFRFICSTLYLIIRLFAG
;
A
#
# COMPACT_ATOMS: atom_id res chain seq x y z
N MET A 1 0.81 15.98 -18.53
CA MET A 1 1.21 14.94 -17.57
C MET A 1 0.02 14.70 -16.66
N THR A 2 -0.67 13.61 -16.92
CA THR A 2 -1.87 13.17 -16.23
C THR A 2 -1.50 12.53 -14.89
N SER A 3 -2.37 12.68 -13.92
CA SER A 3 -2.15 12.17 -12.58
C SER A 3 -2.21 10.62 -12.58
N PRO A 4 -1.37 9.87 -11.83
CA PRO A 4 -1.48 8.42 -11.73
C PRO A 4 -2.89 7.89 -11.37
N HIS A 5 -3.74 8.72 -10.74
CA HIS A 5 -5.15 8.42 -10.53
C HIS A 5 -5.97 8.62 -11.83
N GLN A 6 -5.72 9.73 -12.54
CA GLN A 6 -6.34 10.03 -13.83
C GLN A 6 -5.99 8.99 -14.88
N ASP A 7 -4.74 8.52 -14.95
CA ASP A 7 -4.33 7.53 -15.97
C ASP A 7 -5.13 6.24 -15.84
N ARG A 8 -5.26 5.72 -14.63
CA ARG A 8 -5.97 4.45 -14.37
C ARG A 8 -7.48 4.58 -14.59
N ILE A 9 -8.07 5.68 -14.14
CA ILE A 9 -9.50 5.96 -14.39
C ILE A 9 -9.74 6.17 -15.89
N LEU A 10 -8.86 6.90 -16.56
CA LEU A 10 -8.92 7.11 -18.00
C LEU A 10 -8.83 5.79 -18.77
N CYS A 11 -7.92 4.89 -18.38
CA CYS A 11 -7.84 3.55 -18.97
C CYS A 11 -9.18 2.79 -18.85
N PHE A 12 -9.82 2.85 -17.68
CA PHE A 12 -11.14 2.25 -17.49
C PHE A 12 -12.20 2.90 -18.40
N GLU A 13 -12.29 4.24 -18.42
CA GLU A 13 -13.26 4.99 -19.23
C GLU A 13 -13.06 4.78 -20.74
N ILE A 14 -11.82 4.60 -21.20
CA ILE A 14 -11.49 4.25 -22.59
C ILE A 14 -12.08 2.87 -22.93
N VAL A 15 -11.87 1.87 -22.08
CA VAL A 15 -12.36 0.50 -22.33
C VAL A 15 -13.90 0.43 -22.20
N ALA A 16 -14.47 1.19 -21.27
CA ALA A 16 -15.91 1.24 -21.00
C ALA A 16 -16.69 2.21 -21.91
N LYS A 17 -16.01 2.88 -22.85
CA LYS A 17 -16.61 3.89 -23.72
C LYS A 17 -17.85 3.33 -24.44
N LYS A 18 -18.97 4.02 -24.29
CA LYS A 18 -20.25 3.65 -24.89
C LYS A 18 -20.15 3.59 -26.41
N LYS A 19 -20.69 2.51 -27.00
CA LYS A 19 -20.67 2.27 -28.45
C LYS A 19 -19.27 2.32 -29.10
N ALA A 20 -18.25 1.93 -28.34
CA ALA A 20 -16.89 1.80 -28.82
C ALA A 20 -16.29 0.49 -28.32
N ASN A 21 -15.29 -0.01 -29.04
CA ASN A 21 -14.60 -1.27 -28.76
C ASN A 21 -13.08 -1.05 -28.59
N TRP A 22 -12.70 0.06 -27.94
CA TRP A 22 -11.30 0.42 -27.73
C TRP A 22 -10.56 -0.59 -26.86
N VAL A 23 -9.35 -0.95 -27.28
CA VAL A 23 -8.53 -1.99 -26.66
C VAL A 23 -7.24 -1.38 -26.13
N LEU A 24 -6.97 -1.64 -24.85
CA LEU A 24 -5.66 -1.42 -24.25
C LEU A 24 -4.82 -2.69 -24.42
N LYS A 25 -3.61 -2.55 -24.98
CA LYS A 25 -2.67 -3.66 -25.21
C LYS A 25 -1.36 -3.39 -24.48
N PHE A 26 -0.90 -4.36 -23.69
CA PHE A 26 0.43 -4.35 -23.11
C PHE A 26 1.46 -4.80 -24.15
N VAL A 27 2.49 -3.97 -24.37
CA VAL A 27 3.57 -4.22 -25.34
C VAL A 27 4.87 -4.42 -24.56
N LYS A 28 5.35 -5.66 -24.44
CA LYS A 28 6.55 -5.99 -23.64
C LYS A 28 7.81 -5.24 -24.10
N SER A 29 7.91 -4.88 -25.39
CA SER A 29 9.05 -4.13 -25.93
C SER A 29 8.99 -2.62 -25.68
N ALA A 30 7.86 -2.08 -25.22
CA ALA A 30 7.74 -0.68 -24.85
C ALA A 30 8.25 -0.48 -23.41
N VAL A 31 9.56 -0.21 -23.28
CA VAL A 31 10.23 -0.01 -21.99
C VAL A 31 10.40 1.48 -21.74
N GLY A 32 9.97 1.93 -20.55
CA GLY A 32 10.28 3.26 -20.02
C GLY A 32 11.15 3.12 -18.79
N GLU A 33 12.24 3.87 -18.73
CA GLU A 33 13.07 3.98 -17.53
C GLU A 33 12.54 5.10 -16.65
N THR A 34 12.48 4.85 -15.34
CA THR A 34 12.03 5.84 -14.35
C THR A 34 13.05 5.90 -13.23
N ASP A 35 13.37 7.12 -12.78
CA ASP A 35 14.25 7.31 -11.64
C ASP A 35 13.64 6.68 -10.37
N CYS A 36 14.46 5.89 -9.68
CA CYS A 36 14.14 5.40 -8.35
C CYS A 36 14.29 6.53 -7.33
N PRO A 37 13.49 6.55 -6.25
CA PRO A 37 13.71 7.50 -5.15
C PRO A 37 15.00 7.17 -4.40
N ASP A 38 15.82 8.20 -4.15
CA ASP A 38 17.12 8.04 -3.49
C ASP A 38 17.01 8.09 -1.95
N THR A 39 15.91 8.63 -1.44
CA THR A 39 15.68 8.82 0.00
C THR A 39 14.41 8.14 0.50
N ILE A 40 14.41 7.72 1.76
CA ILE A 40 13.25 7.07 2.41
C ILE A 40 12.01 7.98 2.42
N PRO A 41 12.10 9.27 2.77
CA PRO A 41 10.93 10.15 2.75
C PRO A 41 10.33 10.30 1.34
N GLU A 42 11.17 10.44 0.31
CA GLU A 42 10.72 10.51 -1.08
C GLU A 42 10.04 9.21 -1.51
N PHE A 43 10.65 8.07 -1.17
CA PHE A 43 10.07 6.74 -1.44
C PHE A 43 8.68 6.60 -0.79
N ILE A 44 8.53 6.94 0.48
CA ILE A 44 7.26 6.83 1.20
C ILE A 44 6.22 7.78 0.59
N ALA A 45 6.59 9.02 0.26
CA ALA A 45 5.69 10.00 -0.36
C ALA A 45 5.23 9.55 -1.76
N GLN A 46 6.13 8.98 -2.57
CA GLN A 46 5.79 8.43 -3.88
C GLN A 46 4.83 7.23 -3.74
N ARG A 47 5.13 6.31 -2.82
CA ARG A 47 4.29 5.12 -2.59
C ARG A 47 2.92 5.48 -2.04
N ARG A 48 2.81 6.50 -1.17
CA ARG A 48 1.52 7.06 -0.74
C ARG A 48 0.65 7.46 -1.94
N ARG A 49 1.21 8.24 -2.88
CA ARG A 49 0.50 8.69 -4.09
C ARG A 49 0.05 7.50 -4.94
N TRP A 50 0.89 6.49 -5.12
CA TRP A 50 0.55 5.31 -5.94
C TRP A 50 -0.49 4.38 -5.29
N LEU A 51 -0.42 4.20 -3.96
CA LEU A 51 -1.36 3.39 -3.21
C LEU A 51 -2.75 4.04 -3.19
N ASN A 52 -2.82 5.33 -2.84
CA ASN A 52 -4.07 6.09 -2.90
C ASN A 52 -4.61 6.09 -4.34
N GLY A 53 -3.73 6.27 -5.32
CA GLY A 53 -3.98 6.14 -6.76
C GLY A 53 -4.73 4.89 -7.15
N SER A 54 -4.10 3.76 -6.83
CA SER A 54 -4.60 2.45 -7.18
C SER A 54 -5.87 2.11 -6.42
N PHE A 55 -5.97 2.52 -5.14
CA PHE A 55 -7.16 2.29 -4.32
C PHE A 55 -8.39 2.99 -4.88
N PHE A 56 -8.32 4.30 -5.13
CA PHE A 56 -9.46 5.05 -5.66
C PHE A 56 -9.84 4.62 -7.07
N ALA A 57 -8.85 4.35 -7.94
CA ALA A 57 -9.11 3.85 -9.28
C ALA A 57 -9.78 2.46 -9.25
N ALA A 58 -9.34 1.56 -8.37
CA ALA A 58 -9.95 0.25 -8.21
C ALA A 58 -11.41 0.37 -7.74
N VAL A 59 -11.67 1.13 -6.68
CA VAL A 59 -13.03 1.37 -6.17
C VAL A 59 -13.92 1.99 -7.24
N TYR A 60 -13.43 3.02 -7.94
CA TYR A 60 -14.15 3.69 -9.02
C TYR A 60 -14.57 2.70 -10.12
N SER A 61 -13.60 1.92 -10.62
CA SER A 61 -13.83 0.95 -11.70
C SER A 61 -14.79 -0.17 -11.29
N LEU A 62 -14.79 -0.59 -10.02
CA LEU A 62 -15.72 -1.60 -9.51
C LEU A 62 -17.15 -1.06 -9.39
N ILE A 63 -17.32 0.19 -8.93
CA ILE A 63 -18.65 0.84 -8.87
C ILE A 63 -19.24 1.01 -10.27
N HIS A 64 -18.39 1.37 -11.25
CA HIS A 64 -18.82 1.68 -12.61
C HIS A 64 -18.75 0.49 -13.57
N VAL A 65 -18.45 -0.73 -13.09
CA VAL A 65 -18.21 -1.92 -13.94
C VAL A 65 -19.36 -2.21 -14.92
N ALA A 66 -20.60 -1.87 -14.55
CA ALA A 66 -21.78 -2.02 -15.40
C ALA A 66 -21.68 -1.26 -16.74
N GLN A 67 -20.85 -0.21 -16.81
CA GLN A 67 -20.60 0.53 -18.04
C GLN A 67 -20.00 -0.33 -19.15
N ILE A 68 -19.24 -1.39 -18.82
CA ILE A 68 -18.66 -2.32 -19.80
C ILE A 68 -19.75 -2.96 -20.66
N TRP A 69 -20.94 -3.21 -20.13
CA TRP A 69 -22.05 -3.78 -20.91
C TRP A 69 -22.58 -2.83 -21.99
N ARG A 70 -22.36 -1.51 -21.84
CA ARG A 70 -22.76 -0.46 -22.79
C ARG A 70 -21.74 -0.22 -23.91
N SER A 71 -20.57 -0.87 -23.85
CA SER A 71 -19.55 -0.84 -24.92
C SER A 71 -19.94 -1.75 -26.09
N ASP A 72 -19.26 -1.62 -27.24
CA ASP A 72 -19.45 -2.48 -28.41
C ASP A 72 -18.46 -3.67 -28.43
N HIS A 73 -17.89 -4.03 -27.28
CA HIS A 73 -17.06 -5.24 -27.15
C HIS A 73 -17.86 -6.51 -27.41
N SER A 74 -17.21 -7.55 -27.94
CA SER A 74 -17.83 -8.87 -28.12
C SER A 74 -18.22 -9.48 -26.78
N PHE A 75 -19.21 -10.38 -26.78
CA PHE A 75 -19.70 -11.03 -25.55
C PHE A 75 -18.57 -11.72 -24.78
N LEU A 76 -17.70 -12.48 -25.48
CA LEU A 76 -16.56 -13.15 -24.87
C LEU A 76 -15.61 -12.16 -24.18
N ARG A 77 -15.33 -11.01 -24.81
CA ARG A 77 -14.46 -9.97 -24.26
C ARG A 77 -15.10 -9.29 -23.05
N LYS A 78 -16.39 -9.00 -23.09
CA LYS A 78 -17.14 -8.47 -21.94
C LYS A 78 -17.08 -9.45 -20.76
N SER A 79 -17.31 -10.74 -21.00
CA SER A 79 -17.21 -11.78 -19.96
C SER A 79 -15.80 -11.90 -19.38
N ALA A 80 -14.75 -11.83 -20.21
CA ALA A 80 -13.36 -11.83 -19.74
C ALA A 80 -13.04 -10.59 -18.88
N LEU A 81 -13.51 -9.40 -19.27
CA LEU A 81 -13.36 -8.18 -18.47
C LEU A 81 -14.11 -8.29 -17.14
N MET A 82 -15.32 -8.85 -17.12
CA MET A 82 -16.05 -9.10 -15.86
C MET A 82 -15.28 -10.03 -14.92
N LEU A 83 -14.63 -11.07 -15.46
CA LEU A 83 -13.77 -11.95 -14.69
C LEU A 83 -12.54 -11.21 -14.13
N GLU A 84 -11.94 -10.32 -14.91
CA GLU A 84 -10.85 -9.44 -14.46
C GLU A 84 -11.30 -8.51 -13.33
N PHE A 85 -12.50 -7.92 -13.41
CA PHE A 85 -13.05 -7.10 -12.33
C PHE A 85 -13.34 -7.91 -11.07
N ALA A 86 -13.86 -9.13 -11.19
CA ALA A 86 -14.02 -10.03 -10.05
C ALA A 86 -12.68 -10.34 -9.38
N TYR A 87 -11.64 -10.62 -10.19
CA TYR A 87 -10.29 -10.82 -9.71
C TYR A 87 -9.71 -9.58 -9.01
N ASN A 88 -9.92 -8.38 -9.55
CA ASN A 88 -9.51 -7.13 -8.93
C ASN A 88 -10.27 -6.83 -7.63
N ALA A 89 -11.56 -7.15 -7.55
CA ALA A 89 -12.35 -7.03 -6.31
C ALA A 89 -11.79 -7.94 -5.21
N LEU A 90 -11.44 -9.17 -5.54
CA LEU A 90 -10.79 -10.11 -4.62
C LEU A 90 -9.41 -9.61 -4.15
N ASN A 91 -8.59 -9.05 -5.06
CA ASN A 91 -7.33 -8.42 -4.68
C ASN A 91 -7.52 -7.22 -3.75
N LEU A 92 -8.51 -6.37 -4.03
CA LEU A 92 -8.82 -5.21 -3.18
C LEU A 92 -9.23 -5.65 -1.78
N LEU A 93 -10.09 -6.68 -1.68
CA LEU A 93 -10.50 -7.28 -0.41
C LEU A 93 -9.30 -7.85 0.37
N PHE A 94 -8.43 -8.60 -0.29
CA PHE A 94 -7.25 -9.17 0.36
C PHE A 94 -6.24 -8.10 0.78
N SER A 95 -6.07 -7.06 -0.04
CA SER A 95 -5.25 -5.89 0.28
C SER A 95 -5.80 -5.12 1.48
N TRP A 96 -7.13 -5.00 1.60
CA TRP A 96 -7.80 -4.33 2.72
C TRP A 96 -7.48 -5.00 4.06
N PHE A 97 -7.48 -6.34 4.09
CA PHE A 97 -7.18 -7.15 5.27
C PHE A 97 -5.72 -7.58 5.39
N SER A 98 -4.82 -7.04 4.56
CA SER A 98 -3.41 -7.46 4.53
C SER A 98 -2.68 -7.23 5.86
N LEU A 99 -3.01 -6.15 6.57
CA LEU A 99 -2.47 -5.82 7.89
C LEU A 99 -2.87 -6.89 8.93
N ALA A 100 -4.17 -7.20 9.03
CA ALA A 100 -4.66 -8.23 9.94
C ALA A 100 -4.07 -9.60 9.62
N ASN A 101 -4.05 -9.98 8.34
CA ASN A 101 -3.44 -11.24 7.91
C ASN A 101 -1.97 -11.31 8.32
N PHE A 102 -1.19 -10.27 8.04
CA PHE A 102 0.22 -10.21 8.44
C PHE A 102 0.41 -10.44 9.94
N TYR A 103 -0.37 -9.73 10.76
CA TYR A 103 -0.31 -9.87 12.21
C TYR A 103 -0.75 -11.26 12.70
N ILE A 104 -1.81 -11.83 12.12
CA ILE A 104 -2.27 -13.19 12.42
C ILE A 104 -1.17 -14.22 12.12
N PHE A 105 -0.56 -14.16 10.93
CA PHE A 105 0.54 -15.06 10.57
C PHE A 105 1.74 -14.89 11.50
N PHE A 106 2.07 -13.66 11.86
CA PHE A 106 3.13 -13.39 12.83
C PHE A 106 2.84 -14.05 14.20
N VAL A 107 1.66 -13.83 14.78
CA VAL A 107 1.30 -14.42 16.07
C VAL A 107 1.25 -15.95 16.00
N ILE A 108 0.67 -16.52 14.94
CA ILE A 108 0.57 -17.98 14.79
C ILE A 108 1.96 -18.61 14.66
N LEU A 109 2.82 -18.08 13.78
CA LEU A 109 4.16 -18.65 13.58
C LEU A 109 5.03 -18.51 14.82
N THR A 110 4.94 -17.39 15.53
CA THR A 110 5.72 -17.18 16.76
C THR A 110 5.25 -18.08 17.89
N ARG A 111 3.94 -18.16 18.15
CA ARG A 111 3.38 -19.05 19.19
C ARG A 111 3.48 -20.53 18.85
N ALA A 112 3.53 -20.90 17.58
CA ALA A 112 3.80 -22.26 17.18
C ALA A 112 5.16 -22.76 17.68
N LEU A 113 6.17 -21.87 17.75
CA LEU A 113 7.49 -22.20 18.28
C LEU A 113 7.52 -22.39 19.81
N GLU A 114 6.48 -21.94 20.53
CA GLU A 114 6.31 -22.17 21.97
C GLU A 114 5.74 -23.57 22.25
N GLY A 115 5.28 -24.29 21.23
CA GLY A 115 4.74 -25.63 21.38
C GLY A 115 5.79 -26.64 21.86
N GLU A 116 5.32 -27.69 22.56
CA GLU A 116 6.16 -28.77 23.10
C GLU A 116 7.02 -29.45 22.02
N ALA A 117 6.59 -29.38 20.76
CA ALA A 117 7.31 -29.92 19.60
C ALA A 117 8.68 -29.27 19.35
N PHE A 118 8.88 -28.00 19.71
CA PHE A 118 10.13 -27.28 19.46
C PHE A 118 11.03 -27.19 20.71
N ASN A 119 10.43 -27.22 21.91
CA ASN A 119 11.12 -27.26 23.21
C ASN A 119 12.27 -26.24 23.35
N ILE A 120 12.06 -25.00 22.86
CA ILE A 120 13.05 -23.92 22.95
C ILE A 120 12.83 -23.17 24.26
N PRO A 121 13.79 -23.18 25.21
CA PRO A 121 13.60 -22.53 26.50
C PRO A 121 13.51 -21.00 26.35
N ARG A 122 12.53 -20.38 27.01
CA ARG A 122 12.31 -18.92 27.11
C ARG A 122 11.97 -18.19 25.81
N ILE A 123 11.53 -18.91 24.77
CA ILE A 123 11.14 -18.29 23.50
C ILE A 123 9.85 -17.45 23.61
N ASP A 124 9.00 -17.79 24.58
CA ASP A 124 7.78 -17.07 24.97
C ASP A 124 8.04 -15.61 25.35
N ILE A 125 9.15 -15.34 26.05
CA ILE A 125 9.57 -13.99 26.42
C ILE A 125 9.97 -13.19 25.17
N LEU A 126 10.77 -13.79 24.28
CA LEU A 126 11.20 -13.18 23.03
C LEU A 126 10.01 -12.86 22.11
N ASN A 127 9.07 -13.80 21.99
CA ASN A 127 7.84 -13.62 21.22
C ASN A 127 6.96 -12.52 21.77
N SER A 128 6.79 -12.47 23.09
CA SER A 128 6.00 -11.43 23.76
C SER A 128 6.60 -10.05 23.54
N ILE A 129 7.92 -9.91 23.67
CA ILE A 129 8.65 -8.65 23.41
C ILE A 129 8.49 -8.25 21.93
N ALA A 130 8.66 -9.19 21.00
CA ALA A 130 8.51 -8.93 19.57
C ALA A 130 7.08 -8.48 19.20
N GLN A 131 6.06 -9.09 19.81
CA GLN A 131 4.66 -8.72 19.62
C GLN A 131 4.36 -7.32 20.15
N VAL A 132 4.82 -7.01 21.37
CA VAL A 132 4.63 -5.69 21.96
C VAL A 132 5.35 -4.61 21.14
N MET A 133 6.61 -4.85 20.75
CA MET A 133 7.37 -3.92 19.92
C MET A 133 6.72 -3.70 18.54
N ALA A 134 6.22 -4.76 17.91
CA ALA A 134 5.49 -4.64 16.64
C ALA A 134 4.23 -3.77 16.80
N CYS A 135 3.45 -3.97 17.87
CA CYS A 135 2.27 -3.15 18.17
C CYS A 135 2.62 -1.67 18.38
N PHE A 136 3.70 -1.36 19.11
CA PHE A 136 4.17 0.01 19.29
C PHE A 136 4.59 0.65 17.97
N ILE A 137 5.28 -0.10 17.11
CA ILE A 137 5.74 0.38 15.82
C ILE A 137 4.57 0.60 14.84
N PHE A 138 3.53 -0.26 14.89
CA PHE A 138 2.30 -0.05 14.13
C PHE A 138 1.54 1.22 14.55
N GLY A 139 1.69 1.65 15.81
CA GLY A 139 1.08 2.88 16.32
C GLY A 139 1.83 4.17 16.00
N MET A 140 3.01 4.13 15.36
CA MET A 140 3.80 5.33 15.10
C MET A 140 3.25 6.14 13.93
N GLY A 141 2.61 7.28 14.22
CA GLY A 141 1.99 8.18 13.25
C GLY A 141 2.80 9.44 12.86
N ASN A 142 4.12 9.45 13.07
CA ASN A 142 4.95 10.64 12.76
C ASN A 142 5.01 10.94 11.24
N ARG A 143 5.31 12.17 10.84
CA ARG A 143 5.57 12.49 9.42
C ARG A 143 6.95 11.94 8.98
N PRO A 144 7.07 11.25 7.82
CA PRO A 144 8.35 10.71 7.33
C PRO A 144 9.46 11.74 7.15
N GLN A 145 9.10 12.95 6.71
CA GLN A 145 10.03 14.05 6.46
C GLN A 145 10.63 14.61 7.77
N GLY A 146 9.85 14.61 8.87
CA GLY A 146 10.30 15.14 10.16
C GLY A 146 11.20 14.20 10.95
N SER A 147 11.30 12.91 10.56
CA SER A 147 12.10 11.94 11.30
C SER A 147 12.55 10.73 10.44
N PRO A 148 13.42 10.94 9.44
CA PRO A 148 13.83 9.87 8.51
C PRO A 148 14.54 8.69 9.22
N LEU A 149 15.29 8.95 10.30
CA LEU A 149 15.99 7.91 11.06
C LEU A 149 15.02 6.94 11.76
N LYS A 150 13.89 7.44 12.31
CA LYS A 150 12.88 6.58 12.93
C LYS A 150 12.25 5.65 11.88
N TYR A 151 11.93 6.18 10.70
CA TYR A 151 11.42 5.36 9.60
C TYR A 151 12.43 4.33 9.11
N LYS A 152 13.71 4.69 9.02
CA LYS A 152 14.80 3.76 8.71
C LYS A 152 14.91 2.64 9.75
N ALA A 153 14.86 2.97 11.04
CA ALA A 153 14.87 2.00 12.13
C ALA A 153 13.66 1.05 12.06
N THR A 154 12.46 1.57 11.79
CA THR A 154 11.24 0.77 11.59
C THR A 154 11.37 -0.22 10.44
N ILE A 155 11.94 0.20 9.30
CA ILE A 155 12.14 -0.67 8.14
C ILE A 155 13.09 -1.83 8.50
N TYR A 156 14.22 -1.54 9.16
CA TYR A 156 15.14 -2.59 9.60
C TYR A 156 14.53 -3.52 10.65
N PHE A 157 13.73 -2.98 11.58
CA PHE A 157 13.00 -3.80 12.53
C PHE A 157 12.06 -4.78 11.82
N PHE A 158 11.28 -4.32 10.83
CA PHE A 158 10.43 -5.19 10.04
C PHE A 158 11.21 -6.21 9.23
N ALA A 159 12.38 -5.85 8.70
CA ALA A 159 13.25 -6.81 8.02
C ALA A 159 13.70 -7.94 8.96
N VAL A 160 14.18 -7.61 10.18
CA VAL A 160 14.56 -8.60 11.20
C VAL A 160 13.38 -9.45 11.63
N LEU A 161 12.21 -8.83 11.86
CA LEU A 161 10.98 -9.55 12.19
C LEU A 161 10.57 -10.52 11.06
N THR A 162 10.73 -10.11 9.80
CA THR A 162 10.49 -10.99 8.64
C THR A 162 11.44 -12.17 8.64
N THR A 163 12.74 -11.94 8.86
CA THR A 163 13.72 -13.03 8.96
C THR A 163 13.33 -14.01 10.05
N TYR A 164 12.90 -13.52 11.21
CA TYR A 164 12.42 -14.36 12.30
C TYR A 164 11.19 -15.20 11.89
N MET A 165 10.20 -14.56 11.26
CA MET A 165 9.02 -15.28 10.76
C MET A 165 9.36 -16.32 9.68
N LEU A 166 10.33 -16.04 8.79
CA LEU A 166 10.77 -17.00 7.78
C LEU A 166 11.40 -18.23 8.42
N VAL A 167 12.27 -18.04 9.43
CA VAL A 167 12.84 -19.15 10.19
C VAL A 167 11.74 -19.94 10.88
N ALA A 168 10.80 -19.27 11.55
CA ALA A 168 9.65 -19.90 12.18
C ALA A 168 8.80 -20.70 11.18
N ALA A 169 8.54 -20.14 10.00
CA ALA A 169 7.77 -20.79 8.94
C ALA A 169 8.48 -22.04 8.39
N VAL A 170 9.81 -22.00 8.21
CA VAL A 170 10.60 -23.17 7.79
C VAL A 170 10.53 -24.27 8.85
N LEU A 171 10.72 -23.93 10.13
CA LEU A 171 10.63 -24.89 11.24
C LEU A 171 9.23 -25.52 11.34
N CYS A 172 8.18 -24.70 11.24
CA CYS A 172 6.79 -25.18 11.21
C CYS A 172 6.52 -26.07 9.99
N THR A 173 7.09 -25.74 8.82
CA THR A 173 6.95 -26.56 7.61
C THR A 173 7.63 -27.91 7.77
N VAL A 174 8.83 -27.96 8.35
CA VAL A 174 9.53 -29.23 8.66
C VAL A 174 8.70 -30.08 9.61
N GLN A 175 8.11 -29.48 10.64
CA GLN A 175 7.22 -30.20 11.56
C GLN A 175 5.93 -30.67 10.88
N ALA A 176 5.37 -29.87 9.97
CA ALA A 176 4.21 -30.26 9.17
C ALA A 176 4.51 -31.42 8.21
N ILE A 177 5.73 -31.49 7.66
CA ILE A 177 6.19 -32.62 6.83
C ILE A 177 6.33 -33.89 7.68
N LYS A 178 6.81 -33.79 8.92
CA LYS A 178 6.87 -34.95 9.82
C LYS A 178 5.49 -35.49 10.18
N ASN A 179 4.46 -34.63 10.23
CA ASN A 179 3.07 -34.98 10.51
C ASN A 179 2.19 -34.93 9.24
N PHE A 180 2.74 -35.38 8.09
CA PHE A 180 2.06 -35.26 6.79
C PHE A 180 0.75 -36.04 6.68
N ASP A 181 0.51 -36.99 7.60
CA ASP A 181 -0.72 -37.79 7.67
C ASP A 181 -1.98 -36.95 7.96
N SER A 182 -1.83 -35.75 8.53
CA SER A 182 -2.96 -34.85 8.74
C SER A 182 -3.36 -34.13 7.44
N PRO A 183 -4.63 -34.24 6.99
CA PRO A 183 -5.07 -33.68 5.72
C PRO A 183 -5.00 -32.15 5.68
N ILE A 184 -5.00 -31.47 6.82
CA ILE A 184 -4.87 -30.01 6.91
C ILE A 184 -3.42 -29.61 6.58
N PHE A 185 -2.44 -30.29 7.17
CA PHE A 185 -1.02 -29.97 6.96
C PHE A 185 -0.54 -30.29 5.55
N SER A 186 -0.96 -31.43 4.98
CA SER A 186 -0.60 -31.77 3.60
C SER A 186 -1.08 -30.69 2.62
N ARG A 187 -2.30 -30.17 2.80
CA ARG A 187 -2.87 -29.10 1.95
C ARG A 187 -2.15 -27.76 2.13
N MET A 188 -1.73 -27.41 3.35
CA MET A 188 -0.94 -26.21 3.61
C MET A 188 0.42 -26.27 2.89
N ILE A 189 1.12 -27.40 2.95
CA ILE A 189 2.41 -27.61 2.27
C ILE A 189 2.25 -27.51 0.76
N VAL A 190 1.26 -28.21 0.20
CA VAL A 190 0.98 -28.18 -1.25
C VAL A 190 0.69 -26.74 -1.71
N SER A 191 -0.08 -25.99 -0.93
CA SER A 191 -0.40 -24.60 -1.24
C SER A 191 0.83 -23.68 -1.20
N LEU A 192 1.72 -23.86 -0.22
CA LEU A 192 2.95 -23.08 -0.10
C LEU A 192 3.92 -23.37 -1.25
N ILE A 193 4.15 -24.65 -1.55
CA ILE A 193 5.00 -25.08 -2.68
C ILE A 193 4.42 -24.59 -4.00
N SER A 194 3.10 -24.69 -4.19
CA SER A 194 2.42 -24.20 -5.39
C SER A 194 2.62 -22.70 -5.58
N THR A 195 2.47 -21.90 -4.52
CA THR A 195 2.60 -20.43 -4.60
C THR A 195 4.00 -20.01 -5.07
N TYR A 196 5.06 -20.55 -4.46
CA TYR A 196 6.44 -20.22 -4.86
C TYR A 196 6.85 -20.89 -6.17
N GLY A 197 6.43 -22.14 -6.40
CA GLY A 197 6.69 -22.88 -7.63
C GLY A 197 6.12 -22.17 -8.86
N ILE A 198 4.92 -21.58 -8.73
CA ILE A 198 4.30 -20.78 -9.79
C ILE A 198 5.15 -19.56 -10.14
N PHE A 199 5.73 -18.85 -9.16
CA PHE A 199 6.58 -17.69 -9.45
C PHE A 199 7.89 -18.07 -10.15
N ILE A 200 8.49 -19.21 -9.79
CA ILE A 200 9.69 -19.71 -10.46
C ILE A 200 9.34 -20.14 -11.89
N ALA A 201 8.27 -20.94 -12.04
CA ALA A 201 7.81 -21.41 -13.34
C ALA A 201 7.44 -20.24 -14.28
N SER A 202 6.75 -19.22 -13.79
CA SER A 202 6.39 -18.04 -14.60
C SER A 202 7.61 -17.26 -15.05
N SER A 203 8.61 -17.09 -14.18
CA SER A 203 9.85 -16.36 -14.49
C SER A 203 10.68 -17.09 -15.56
N VAL A 204 10.74 -18.42 -15.47
CA VAL A 204 11.40 -19.27 -16.48
C VAL A 204 10.66 -19.21 -17.82
N LEU A 205 9.33 -19.34 -17.83
CA LEU A 205 8.52 -19.22 -19.04
C LEU A 205 8.61 -17.82 -19.69
N ALA A 206 8.77 -16.77 -18.88
CA ALA A 206 8.92 -15.40 -19.35
C ALA A 206 10.34 -15.06 -19.86
N LEU A 207 11.28 -16.02 -19.74
CA LEU A 207 12.72 -15.90 -20.06
C LEU A 207 13.44 -14.79 -19.28
N ASP A 208 13.02 -14.53 -18.04
CA ASP A 208 13.64 -13.53 -17.17
C ASP A 208 13.70 -14.00 -15.70
N PRO A 209 14.48 -15.07 -15.40
CA PRO A 209 14.62 -15.57 -14.03
C PRO A 209 15.50 -14.66 -13.16
N TRP A 210 16.23 -13.72 -13.75
CA TRP A 210 17.29 -13.00 -13.06
C TRP A 210 16.76 -12.11 -11.94
N HIS A 211 15.61 -11.48 -12.15
CA HIS A 211 14.94 -10.67 -11.14
C HIS A 211 14.58 -11.45 -9.87
N LEU A 212 14.26 -12.75 -10.01
CA LEU A 212 14.00 -13.62 -8.86
C LEU A 212 15.31 -13.93 -8.11
N VAL A 213 16.42 -14.13 -8.82
CA VAL A 213 17.70 -14.42 -8.16
C VAL A 213 18.27 -13.18 -7.46
N THR A 214 18.21 -12.01 -8.08
CA THR A 214 18.89 -10.80 -7.56
C THR A 214 18.12 -10.05 -6.49
N CYS A 215 16.78 -10.04 -6.57
CA CYS A 215 15.93 -9.11 -5.79
C CYS A 215 14.93 -9.79 -4.85
N PHE A 216 14.76 -11.11 -4.92
CA PHE A 216 13.67 -11.79 -4.21
C PHE A 216 13.83 -11.77 -2.69
N ILE A 217 15.06 -11.94 -2.19
CA ILE A 217 15.32 -11.88 -0.75
C ILE A 217 15.02 -10.48 -0.22
N GLN A 218 15.50 -9.45 -0.92
CA GLN A 218 15.26 -8.05 -0.58
C GLN A 218 13.76 -7.74 -0.61
N TYR A 219 13.04 -8.25 -1.61
CA TYR A 219 11.59 -8.10 -1.72
C TYR A 219 10.85 -8.73 -0.53
N ILE A 220 11.21 -9.96 -0.15
CA ILE A 220 10.58 -10.63 1.00
C ILE A 220 10.82 -9.85 2.28
N LEU A 221 12.07 -9.46 2.57
CA LEU A 221 12.43 -8.71 3.78
C LEU A 221 11.74 -7.34 3.84
N PHE A 222 11.49 -6.72 2.69
CA PHE A 222 10.81 -5.44 2.61
C PHE A 222 9.28 -5.56 2.58
N SER A 223 8.74 -6.76 2.36
CA SER A 223 7.29 -6.98 2.22
C SER A 223 6.46 -6.48 3.41
N PRO A 224 6.90 -6.57 4.68
CA PRO A 224 6.08 -6.04 5.77
C PRO A 224 6.11 -4.52 5.85
N THR A 225 7.14 -3.88 5.31
CA THR A 225 7.16 -2.42 5.16
C THR A 225 6.05 -1.99 4.19
N TYR A 226 5.83 -2.73 3.11
CA TYR A 226 4.70 -2.48 2.20
C TYR A 226 3.34 -2.67 2.88
N VAL A 227 3.16 -3.78 3.59
CA VAL A 227 1.88 -4.12 4.22
C VAL A 227 1.53 -3.20 5.38
N ASN A 228 2.53 -2.81 6.18
CA ASN A 228 2.31 -2.05 7.41
C ASN A 228 2.58 -0.56 7.23
N VAL A 229 3.84 -0.18 7.02
CA VAL A 229 4.27 1.23 7.02
C VAL A 229 3.63 2.00 5.88
N LEU A 230 3.70 1.48 4.66
CA LEU A 230 3.23 2.19 3.48
C LEU A 230 1.70 2.27 3.44
N ASN A 231 0.99 1.18 3.73
CA ASN A 231 -0.48 1.19 3.77
C ASN A 231 -1.02 2.06 4.90
N ALA A 232 -0.49 1.94 6.13
CA ALA A 232 -0.95 2.76 7.25
C ALA A 232 -0.70 4.25 6.98
N TYR A 233 0.47 4.60 6.43
CA TYR A 233 0.78 5.97 6.04
C TYR A 233 -0.12 6.47 4.89
N ALA A 234 -0.43 5.61 3.90
CA ALA A 234 -1.32 5.94 2.80
C ALA A 234 -2.75 6.26 3.28
N TYR A 235 -3.35 5.38 4.08
CA TYR A 235 -4.70 5.58 4.63
C TYR A 235 -4.76 6.78 5.58
N SER A 236 -3.71 7.00 6.39
CA SER A 236 -3.62 8.16 7.29
C SER A 236 -3.46 9.49 6.55
N ASN A 237 -3.13 9.47 5.25
CA ASN A 237 -2.91 10.66 4.45
C ASN A 237 -3.74 10.68 3.15
N LEU A 238 -4.96 10.10 3.18
CA LEU A 238 -5.88 10.12 2.02
C LEU A 238 -6.36 11.51 1.63
N HIS A 239 -6.51 12.40 2.62
CA HIS A 239 -6.92 13.79 2.42
C HIS A 239 -5.94 14.63 1.58
N ASP A 240 -4.68 14.23 1.54
CA ASP A 240 -3.65 14.95 0.82
C ASP A 240 -3.64 14.48 -0.65
N LEU A 241 -4.52 15.07 -1.44
CA LEU A 241 -4.60 14.85 -2.89
C LEU A 241 -3.73 15.85 -3.66
N SER A 242 -2.85 16.59 -2.98
CA SER A 242 -1.99 17.57 -3.63
C SER A 242 -1.03 16.87 -4.60
N TRP A 243 -0.99 17.40 -5.82
CA TRP A 243 -0.15 16.92 -6.90
C TRP A 243 1.08 17.80 -6.98
N GLY A 244 2.21 17.24 -6.58
CA GLY A 244 3.51 17.89 -6.71
C GLY A 244 4.39 17.23 -7.76
N THR A 245 5.07 18.04 -8.58
CA THR A 245 6.25 17.60 -9.34
C THR A 245 7.40 17.32 -8.36
N LYS A 246 8.36 16.48 -8.73
CA LYS A 246 9.55 16.20 -7.89
C LYS A 246 10.20 17.55 -7.54
N GLY A 247 10.15 17.97 -6.27
CA GLY A 247 10.66 19.25 -5.78
C GLY A 247 9.62 20.30 -5.35
N SER A 248 8.31 20.13 -5.60
CA SER A 248 7.29 21.13 -5.18
C SER A 248 6.81 20.97 -3.73
N ASP A 249 7.26 19.93 -3.03
CA ASP A 249 6.99 19.71 -1.60
C ASP A 249 7.94 20.50 -0.69
N THR A 250 8.80 21.37 -1.24
CA THR A 250 9.31 22.49 -0.45
C THR A 250 8.09 23.30 -0.08
N VAL A 251 7.62 23.07 1.15
CA VAL A 251 6.75 23.98 1.87
C VAL A 251 7.26 25.36 1.51
N GLN A 252 6.51 26.09 0.69
CA GLN A 252 6.54 27.53 0.78
C GLN A 252 6.15 27.76 2.22
N GLU A 253 7.16 27.86 3.10
CA GLU A 253 7.00 28.67 4.28
C GLU A 253 6.50 29.97 3.66
N SER A 254 5.21 30.23 3.86
CA SER A 254 4.73 31.58 3.79
C SER A 254 5.56 32.26 4.85
N ASP A 255 6.69 32.81 4.42
CA ASP A 255 7.51 33.70 5.20
C ASP A 255 6.63 34.92 5.43
N LEU A 256 5.73 34.76 6.39
CA LEU A 256 4.95 35.80 7.01
C LEU A 256 5.92 36.58 7.89
N GLY A 257 6.95 37.17 7.26
CA GLY A 257 8.03 37.97 7.85
C GLY A 257 8.17 37.75 9.35
N ALA A 258 8.49 36.52 9.76
CA ALA A 258 8.56 36.20 11.18
C ALA A 258 9.90 36.71 11.69
N VAL A 259 9.88 37.97 12.15
CA VAL A 259 11.07 38.66 12.67
C VAL A 259 11.62 37.88 13.85
N GLN A 260 12.72 37.17 13.64
CA GLN A 260 13.39 36.39 14.68
C GLN A 260 14.32 37.34 15.45
N GLY A 261 13.82 37.90 16.55
CA GLY A 261 14.60 38.80 17.41
C GLY A 261 15.71 38.04 18.15
N VAL A 262 16.97 38.32 17.82
CA VAL A 262 18.13 37.89 18.61
C VAL A 262 18.59 39.07 19.48
N GLY A 263 18.10 39.11 20.72
CA GLY A 263 18.54 40.09 21.73
C GLY A 263 17.78 41.43 21.76
N LYS A 264 18.32 42.40 22.53
CA LYS A 264 17.68 43.69 22.87
C LYS A 264 17.63 44.72 21.74
N HIS A 265 18.08 44.35 20.55
CA HIS A 265 18.04 45.19 19.35
C HIS A 265 17.35 44.42 18.23
N VAL A 266 16.30 45.03 17.67
CA VAL A 266 15.59 44.53 16.51
C VAL A 266 16.23 45.18 15.29
N GLU A 267 16.91 44.39 14.46
CA GLU A 267 17.32 44.84 13.13
C GLU A 267 16.09 44.83 12.23
N VAL A 268 15.45 45.99 12.11
CA VAL A 268 14.48 46.25 11.05
C VAL A 268 15.28 46.79 9.87
N GLU A 269 15.26 46.08 8.75
CA GLU A 269 15.82 46.57 7.49
C GLU A 269 14.92 47.71 6.98
N LEU A 270 15.15 48.91 7.50
CA LEU A 270 14.49 50.13 7.06
C LEU A 270 15.12 50.55 5.74
N VAL A 271 14.37 50.39 4.66
CA VAL A 271 14.78 50.88 3.35
C VAL A 271 14.90 52.41 3.40
N SER A 272 16.13 52.92 3.47
CA SER A 272 16.41 54.32 3.80
C SER A 272 16.55 55.25 2.59
N ALA A 273 16.34 54.74 1.38
CA ALA A 273 16.36 55.54 0.16
C ALA A 273 14.96 56.10 -0.13
N GLN A 274 14.86 57.42 -0.32
CA GLN A 274 13.59 58.13 -0.55
C GLN A 274 12.77 57.52 -1.71
N GLN A 275 13.46 57.04 -2.74
CA GLN A 275 12.87 56.43 -3.92
C GLN A 275 12.16 55.10 -3.61
N ASP A 276 12.70 54.32 -2.69
CA ASP A 276 12.09 53.06 -2.26
C ASP A 276 10.90 53.28 -1.32
N ILE A 277 10.92 54.36 -0.54
CA ILE A 277 9.77 54.79 0.29
C ILE A 277 8.61 55.18 -0.63
N ASP A 278 8.87 55.94 -1.69
CA ASP A 278 7.83 56.33 -2.65
C ASP A 278 7.29 55.12 -3.42
N ILE A 279 8.16 54.18 -3.82
CA ILE A 279 7.74 52.93 -4.47
C ILE A 279 6.88 52.08 -3.51
N ALA A 280 7.33 51.88 -2.27
CA ALA A 280 6.58 51.13 -1.27
C ALA A 280 5.25 51.81 -0.92
N TYR A 281 5.21 53.14 -0.90
CA TYR A 281 4.00 53.91 -0.66
C TYR A 281 2.99 53.80 -1.82
N GLN A 282 3.47 53.86 -3.07
CA GLN A 282 2.61 53.64 -4.25
C GLN A 282 2.09 52.19 -4.30
N ASP A 283 2.95 51.22 -4.03
CA ASP A 283 2.55 49.80 -4.00
C ASP A 283 1.56 49.52 -2.86
N ALA A 284 1.71 50.18 -1.70
CA ALA A 284 0.72 50.13 -0.62
C ALA A 284 -0.62 50.78 -1.01
N LEU A 285 -0.60 51.94 -1.69
CA LEU A 285 -1.81 52.61 -2.19
C LEU A 285 -2.54 51.76 -3.23
N ASP A 286 -1.81 51.15 -4.15
CA ASP A 286 -2.39 50.27 -5.18
C ASP A 286 -2.92 48.98 -4.58
N ASN A 287 -2.23 48.40 -3.58
CA ASN A 287 -2.77 47.28 -2.81
C ASN A 287 -4.05 47.62 -2.05
N ILE A 288 -4.18 48.84 -1.50
CA ILE A 288 -5.41 49.30 -0.83
C ILE A 288 -6.55 49.48 -1.86
N ARG A 289 -6.26 50.10 -3.02
CA ARG A 289 -7.22 50.29 -4.11
C ARG A 289 -7.72 48.97 -4.69
N LEU A 290 -6.82 48.01 -4.88
CA LEU A 290 -7.14 46.67 -5.37
C LEU A 290 -7.88 45.83 -4.32
N LYS A 291 -7.54 45.97 -3.03
CA LYS A 291 -8.24 45.27 -1.94
C LYS A 291 -9.70 45.67 -1.84
N GLY A 292 -10.05 46.93 -2.06
CA GLY A 292 -11.46 47.40 -2.03
C GLY A 292 -12.39 46.70 -3.02
N ALA A 293 -11.86 46.15 -4.12
CA ALA A 293 -12.62 45.44 -5.14
C ALA A 293 -12.68 43.90 -4.94
N ARG A 294 -11.85 43.33 -4.06
CA ARG A 294 -11.69 41.86 -3.89
C ARG A 294 -12.31 41.29 -2.61
N VAL A 295 -12.78 42.13 -1.67
CA VAL A 295 -13.19 41.69 -0.32
C VAL A 295 -14.33 40.66 -0.29
N ASP A 296 -15.19 40.63 -1.32
CA ASP A 296 -16.38 39.76 -1.32
C ASP A 296 -16.20 38.43 -2.06
N GLU A 297 -15.29 38.33 -3.03
CA GLU A 297 -15.05 37.07 -3.76
C GLU A 297 -14.12 36.12 -3.02
N ASP A 298 -13.05 36.64 -2.40
CA ASP A 298 -12.03 35.81 -1.74
C ASP A 298 -12.59 35.09 -0.50
N LYS A 299 -13.44 35.75 0.30
CA LYS A 299 -14.07 35.14 1.49
C LYS A 299 -15.04 33.99 1.13
N LYS A 300 -15.71 34.05 -0.02
CA LYS A 300 -16.59 32.97 -0.49
C LYS A 300 -15.80 31.78 -1.04
N LYS A 301 -14.67 32.03 -1.71
CA LYS A 301 -13.76 30.98 -2.19
C LYS A 301 -13.06 30.25 -1.05
N ASP A 302 -12.53 30.98 -0.07
CA ASP A 302 -11.83 30.38 1.08
C ASP A 302 -12.73 29.45 1.89
N ASN A 303 -13.98 29.86 2.12
CA ASN A 303 -14.97 29.01 2.80
C ASN A 303 -15.30 27.73 2.01
N SER A 304 -15.29 27.78 0.67
CA SER A 304 -15.55 26.60 -0.17
C SER A 304 -14.36 25.65 -0.21
N GLU A 305 -13.14 26.16 -0.32
CA GLU A 305 -11.92 25.34 -0.31
C GLU A 305 -11.66 24.70 1.06
N GLN A 306 -11.87 25.45 2.14
CA GLN A 306 -11.76 24.92 3.49
C GLN A 306 -12.82 23.85 3.76
N ALA A 307 -14.08 24.08 3.35
CA ALA A 307 -15.13 23.08 3.46
C ALA A 307 -14.80 21.78 2.69
N GLN A 308 -14.20 21.88 1.50
CA GLN A 308 -13.75 20.71 0.74
C GLN A 308 -12.64 19.95 1.48
N LYS A 309 -11.64 20.66 2.04
CA LYS A 309 -10.58 20.05 2.85
C LYS A 309 -11.16 19.32 4.06
N ASP A 310 -12.14 19.90 4.74
CA ASP A 310 -12.79 19.30 5.89
C ASP A 310 -13.60 18.05 5.50
N ILE A 311 -14.30 18.06 4.37
CA ILE A 311 -14.97 16.87 3.81
C ILE A 311 -13.96 15.75 3.55
N TYR A 312 -12.83 16.04 2.91
CA TYR A 312 -11.80 15.03 2.63
C TYR A 312 -11.11 14.52 3.90
N ALA A 313 -10.88 15.39 4.89
CA ALA A 313 -10.33 15.00 6.18
C ALA A 313 -11.30 14.09 6.97
N ASN A 314 -12.61 14.38 6.93
CA ASN A 314 -13.63 13.53 7.54
C ASN A 314 -13.74 12.18 6.84
N PHE A 315 -13.75 12.16 5.50
CA PHE A 315 -13.75 10.92 4.73
C PHE A 315 -12.54 10.05 5.06
N ARG A 316 -11.34 10.63 5.08
CA ARG A 316 -10.10 9.95 5.52
C ARG A 316 -10.26 9.33 6.90
N THR A 317 -10.73 10.11 7.87
CA THR A 317 -10.82 9.67 9.26
C THR A 317 -11.79 8.51 9.41
N ASN A 318 -12.97 8.59 8.79
CA ASN A 318 -13.96 7.51 8.79
C ASN A 318 -13.45 6.25 8.07
N LEU A 319 -12.77 6.42 6.94
CA LEU A 319 -12.21 5.30 6.19
C LEU A 319 -11.08 4.61 6.96
N LEU A 320 -10.18 5.39 7.55
CA LEU A 320 -9.09 4.90 8.38
C LEU A 320 -9.62 4.13 9.60
N LEU A 321 -10.63 4.68 10.29
CA LEU A 321 -11.29 4.02 11.41
C LEU A 321 -11.95 2.71 10.98
N CYS A 322 -12.70 2.71 9.87
CA CYS A 322 -13.32 1.51 9.32
C CYS A 322 -12.27 0.45 8.97
N TRP A 323 -11.18 0.85 8.32
CA TRP A 323 -10.07 -0.03 7.97
C TRP A 323 -9.37 -0.61 9.20
N SER A 324 -9.01 0.23 10.18
CA SER A 324 -8.31 -0.23 11.38
C SER A 324 -9.20 -1.12 12.26
N LEU A 325 -10.47 -0.76 12.45
CA LEU A 325 -11.42 -1.54 13.26
C LEU A 325 -11.77 -2.87 12.59
N SER A 326 -11.98 -2.91 11.27
CA SER A 326 -12.25 -4.16 10.56
C SER A 326 -11.04 -5.11 10.58
N ASN A 327 -9.82 -4.59 10.45
CA ASN A 327 -8.60 -5.38 10.62
C ASN A 327 -8.41 -5.88 12.06
N ALA A 328 -8.64 -5.02 13.06
CA ALA A 328 -8.54 -5.40 14.47
C ALA A 328 -9.59 -6.46 14.84
N LEU A 329 -10.82 -6.33 14.34
CA LEU A 329 -11.89 -7.31 14.55
C LEU A 329 -11.51 -8.67 13.96
N LEU A 330 -11.00 -8.70 12.72
CA LEU A 330 -10.56 -9.94 12.08
C LEU A 330 -9.43 -10.61 12.89
N ALA A 331 -8.41 -9.84 13.27
CA ALA A 331 -7.31 -10.36 14.09
C ALA A 331 -7.81 -10.90 15.44
N SER A 332 -8.69 -10.18 16.12
CA SER A 332 -9.25 -10.59 17.41
C SER A 332 -10.06 -11.89 17.33
N VAL A 333 -10.94 -12.03 16.33
CA VAL A 333 -11.79 -13.23 16.15
C VAL A 333 -10.96 -14.47 15.83
N ILE A 334 -9.90 -14.33 15.03
CA ILE A 334 -9.05 -15.47 14.64
C ILE A 334 -8.09 -15.84 15.77
N LEU A 335 -7.53 -14.86 16.48
CA LEU A 335 -6.56 -15.09 17.54
C LEU A 335 -7.20 -15.33 18.92
N SER A 336 -8.54 -15.23 19.05
CA SER A 336 -9.23 -15.60 20.28
C SER A 336 -9.12 -17.10 20.54
N GLY A 337 -8.48 -17.50 21.64
CA GLY A 337 -8.33 -18.90 22.06
C GLY A 337 -6.87 -19.38 22.09
N SER A 338 -6.68 -20.69 22.23
CA SER A 338 -5.34 -21.30 22.19
C SER A 338 -4.82 -21.31 20.76
N THR A 339 -3.63 -20.75 20.56
CA THR A 339 -2.95 -20.61 19.27
C THR A 339 -1.65 -21.43 19.21
N THR A 340 -1.21 -21.96 20.35
CA THR A 340 0.01 -22.78 20.48
C THR A 340 -0.13 -24.14 19.80
N GLY A 341 -1.29 -24.79 19.92
CA GLY A 341 -1.57 -26.10 19.31
C GLY A 341 -1.95 -26.06 17.83
N THR A 342 -1.55 -25.02 17.10
CA THR A 342 -1.95 -24.85 15.69
C THR A 342 -1.30 -25.89 14.77
N PHE A 343 -0.13 -26.42 15.16
CA PHE A 343 0.62 -27.44 14.42
C PHE A 343 0.59 -28.84 15.08
N ASP A 344 -0.29 -29.05 16.05
CA ASP A 344 -0.45 -30.35 16.73
C ASP A 344 -1.34 -31.31 15.92
N ALA A 345 -1.16 -32.61 16.12
CA ALA A 345 -1.84 -33.68 15.38
C ALA A 345 -3.38 -33.64 15.46
N ALA A 346 -3.95 -33.01 16.49
CA ALA A 346 -5.40 -32.83 16.61
C ALA A 346 -6.00 -31.81 15.62
N GLY A 347 -5.15 -30.97 14.98
CA GLY A 347 -5.34 -30.30 13.68
C GLY A 347 -6.50 -29.33 13.47
N ASN A 348 -7.56 -29.37 14.28
CA ASN A 348 -8.84 -28.68 14.03
C ASN A 348 -8.94 -27.34 14.77
N SER A 349 -7.81 -26.64 14.92
CA SER A 349 -7.79 -25.30 15.50
C SER A 349 -8.35 -24.29 14.50
N ARG A 350 -9.08 -23.28 15.00
CA ARG A 350 -9.60 -22.17 14.18
C ARG A 350 -8.49 -21.50 13.36
N THR A 351 -7.32 -21.33 13.96
CA THR A 351 -6.11 -20.76 13.36
C THR A 351 -5.56 -21.63 12.23
N GLY A 352 -5.53 -22.96 12.41
CA GLY A 352 -5.11 -23.89 11.37
C GLY A 352 -6.01 -23.85 10.14
N ILE A 353 -7.34 -23.85 10.37
CA ILE A 353 -8.33 -23.75 9.29
C ILE A 353 -8.21 -22.39 8.57
N TYR A 354 -8.07 -21.30 9.32
CA TYR A 354 -7.92 -19.97 8.74
C TYR A 354 -6.65 -19.83 7.88
N MET A 355 -5.49 -20.30 8.37
CA MET A 355 -4.26 -20.32 7.59
C MET A 355 -4.41 -21.16 6.32
N LEU A 356 -5.04 -22.34 6.40
CA LEU A 356 -5.31 -23.16 5.23
C LEU A 356 -6.13 -22.40 4.19
N ILE A 357 -7.21 -21.73 4.60
CA ILE A 357 -8.06 -20.93 3.71
C ILE A 357 -7.23 -19.84 3.02
N ILE A 358 -6.45 -19.07 3.77
CA ILE A 358 -5.65 -17.97 3.21
C ILE A 358 -4.58 -18.50 2.26
N LEU A 359 -3.85 -19.56 2.62
CA LEU A 359 -2.82 -20.14 1.77
C LEU A 359 -3.43 -20.66 0.46
N VAL A 360 -4.51 -21.46 0.53
CA VAL A 360 -5.20 -21.99 -0.65
C VAL A 360 -5.72 -20.86 -1.53
N PHE A 361 -6.27 -19.82 -0.93
CA PHE A 361 -6.75 -18.65 -1.66
C PHE A 361 -5.60 -17.91 -2.38
N VAL A 362 -4.47 -17.67 -1.70
CA VAL A 362 -3.28 -17.04 -2.30
C VAL A 362 -2.73 -17.90 -3.44
N ALA A 363 -2.65 -19.22 -3.26
CA ALA A 363 -2.24 -20.15 -4.30
C ALA A 363 -3.19 -20.12 -5.51
N GLY A 364 -4.51 -20.07 -5.28
CA GLY A 364 -5.52 -19.92 -6.33
C GLY A 364 -5.40 -18.61 -7.10
N MET A 365 -5.18 -17.49 -6.39
CA MET A 365 -4.95 -16.18 -7.00
C MET A 365 -3.65 -16.14 -7.81
N ALA A 366 -2.59 -16.81 -7.35
CA ALA A 366 -1.33 -16.96 -8.08
C ALA A 366 -1.50 -17.84 -9.33
N LEU A 367 -2.25 -18.93 -9.22
CA LEU A 367 -2.56 -19.82 -10.34
C LEU A 367 -3.36 -19.09 -11.43
N PHE A 368 -4.34 -18.28 -11.05
CA PHE A 368 -5.08 -17.46 -12.00
C PHE A 368 -4.15 -16.50 -12.76
N ARG A 369 -3.26 -15.78 -12.05
CA ARG A 369 -2.24 -14.92 -12.69
C ARG A 369 -1.36 -15.72 -13.64
N PHE A 370 -0.94 -16.91 -13.23
CA PHE A 370 -0.11 -17.79 -14.04
C PHE A 370 -0.80 -18.15 -15.35
N ILE A 371 -2.04 -18.63 -15.30
CA ILE A 371 -2.83 -18.96 -16.49
C ILE A 371 -2.94 -17.77 -17.43
N CYS A 372 -3.29 -16.58 -16.92
CA CYS A 372 -3.39 -15.37 -17.73
C CYS A 372 -2.05 -14.95 -18.34
N SER A 373 -0.95 -15.03 -17.58
CA SER A 373 0.39 -14.69 -18.07
C SER A 373 0.88 -15.65 -19.14
N THR A 374 0.65 -16.96 -18.96
CA THR A 374 0.99 -18.00 -19.93
C THR A 374 0.14 -17.85 -21.20
N LEU A 375 -1.15 -17.55 -21.06
CA LEU A 375 -2.02 -17.25 -22.20
C LEU A 375 -1.50 -16.04 -22.99
N TYR A 376 -1.05 -14.97 -22.33
CA TYR A 376 -0.43 -13.83 -23.00
C TYR A 376 0.84 -14.23 -23.78
N LEU A 377 1.71 -15.05 -23.19
CA LEU A 377 2.92 -15.55 -23.87
C LEU A 377 2.59 -16.40 -25.09
N ILE A 378 1.60 -17.28 -24.98
CA ILE A 378 1.11 -18.11 -26.10
C ILE A 378 0.56 -17.22 -27.21
N ILE A 379 -0.33 -16.27 -26.89
CA ILE A 379 -0.89 -15.34 -27.89
C ILE A 379 0.22 -14.56 -28.58
N ARG A 380 1.21 -14.06 -27.83
CA ARG A 380 2.34 -13.33 -28.39
C ARG A 380 3.18 -14.19 -29.33
N LEU A 381 3.42 -15.45 -28.99
CA LEU A 381 4.17 -16.38 -29.85
C LEU A 381 3.54 -16.54 -31.23
N PHE A 382 2.21 -16.54 -31.32
CA PHE A 382 1.47 -16.70 -32.58
C PHE A 382 1.09 -15.39 -33.27
N ALA A 383 0.92 -14.30 -32.51
CA ALA A 383 0.39 -13.03 -33.02
C ALA A 383 1.46 -11.93 -33.25
N GLY A 384 2.72 -12.16 -32.85
CA GLY A 384 3.80 -11.16 -32.91
C GLY A 384 3.85 -10.24 -31.69
#